data_AF-A0A0S1Y1K0-F1
#
_entry.id   AF-A0A0S1Y1K0-F1
#
_cell.length_a   1.000
_cell.length_b   1.000
_cell.length_c   1.000
_cell.angle_alpha   90.00
_cell.angle_beta   90.00
_cell.angle_gamma   90.00
#
_symmetry.space_group_name_H-M   'P 1'
#
loop_
_entity.id
_entity.type
_entity.pdbx_description
1 polymer ?
#
loop_
_entity_poly.entity_id
_entity_poly.type
_entity_poly.pdbx_seq_one_letter_code
_entity_poly.pdbx_strand_id
1 'polypeptide(L)'
;MTDNTDQKAPRKPRGFAAMGPEFQREIAAQGGRAAHRLGKAHRFSSAEARAAAAKRHAARNEQRAAEDAQTAANDTKANADAPQTTAPEEADEHEGR
;
A
#
# COMPACT_ATOMS: atom_id res chain seq x y z
N MET A 1 30.41 22.25 21.82
CA MET A 1 30.03 22.57 20.43
C MET A 1 28.62 23.15 20.47
N THR A 2 28.43 24.41 20.11
CA THR A 2 27.10 25.06 20.11
C THR A 2 26.39 24.78 18.79
N ASP A 3 25.28 24.04 18.85
CA ASP A 3 24.38 23.82 17.72
C ASP A 3 23.52 25.07 17.50
N ASN A 4 23.98 25.94 16.60
CA ASN A 4 23.31 27.19 16.24
C ASN A 4 22.57 27.00 14.90
N THR A 5 21.47 26.25 14.90
CA THR A 5 20.71 25.97 13.67
C THR A 5 19.20 26.19 13.73
N ASP A 6 18.61 26.59 14.86
CA ASP A 6 17.15 26.42 15.01
C ASP A 6 16.33 27.66 15.42
N GLN A 7 16.74 28.87 15.02
CA GLN A 7 15.92 30.07 15.28
C GLN A 7 15.79 30.98 14.04
N LYS A 8 15.46 30.40 12.88
CA LYS A 8 15.11 31.19 11.70
C LYS A 8 13.61 31.29 11.57
N ALA A 9 13.06 32.46 11.95
CA ALA A 9 11.64 32.78 11.85
C ALA A 9 11.04 32.33 10.49
N PRO A 10 9.80 31.78 10.49
CA PRO A 10 9.17 31.27 9.28
C PRO A 10 9.06 32.39 8.25
N ARG A 11 9.67 32.18 7.08
CA ARG A 11 9.64 33.18 6.01
C ARG A 11 8.27 33.14 5.34
N LYS A 12 7.72 34.32 5.04
CA LYS A 12 6.50 34.44 4.25
C LYS A 12 6.67 33.70 2.92
N PRO A 13 5.69 32.89 2.48
CA PRO A 13 5.76 32.20 1.20
C PRO A 13 5.89 33.23 0.06
N ARG A 14 6.63 32.87 -0.98
CA ARG A 14 6.87 33.71 -2.17
C ARG A 14 6.83 32.86 -3.44
N GLY A 15 6.59 33.52 -4.57
CA GLY A 15 6.56 32.87 -5.87
C GLY A 15 5.50 31.78 -5.94
N PHE A 16 5.86 30.60 -6.44
CA PHE A 16 4.94 29.48 -6.62
C PHE A 16 4.26 29.05 -5.31
N ALA A 17 4.98 29.08 -4.18
CA ALA A 17 4.45 28.69 -2.88
C ALA A 17 3.46 29.73 -2.28
N ALA A 18 3.46 30.96 -2.78
CA ALA A 18 2.51 31.99 -2.35
C ALA A 18 1.20 31.99 -3.15
N MET A 19 1.15 31.27 -4.27
CA MET A 19 -0.02 31.19 -5.13
C MET A 19 -1.10 30.27 -4.53
N GLY A 20 -2.35 30.45 -4.93
CA GLY A 20 -3.43 29.53 -4.57
C GLY A 20 -3.26 28.13 -5.19
N PRO A 21 -3.81 27.08 -4.58
CA PRO A 21 -3.62 25.69 -5.02
C PRO A 21 -4.14 25.43 -6.44
N GLU A 22 -5.26 26.06 -6.82
CA GLU A 22 -5.81 25.93 -8.18
C GLU A 22 -4.86 26.49 -9.23
N PHE A 23 -4.31 27.68 -8.97
CA PHE A 23 -3.38 28.32 -9.90
C PHE A 23 -2.05 27.55 -9.99
N GLN A 24 -1.56 27.02 -8.87
CA GLN A 24 -0.38 26.13 -8.88
C GLN A 24 -0.63 24.88 -9.73
N ARG A 25 -1.80 24.23 -9.59
CA ARG A 25 -2.18 23.06 -10.40
C ARG A 25 -2.23 23.42 -11.88
N GLU A 26 -2.79 24.56 -12.23
CA GLU A 26 -2.89 25.00 -13.62
C GLU A 26 -1.52 25.24 -14.24
N ILE A 27 -0.62 25.95 -13.54
CA ILE A 27 0.76 26.17 -13.99
C ILE A 27 1.50 24.83 -14.12
N ALA A 28 1.39 23.95 -13.13
CA ALA A 28 2.02 22.63 -13.17
C ALA A 28 1.51 21.80 -14.37
N ALA A 29 0.20 21.82 -14.60
CA ALA A 29 -0.42 21.14 -15.72
C ALA A 29 0.03 21.73 -17.07
N GLN A 30 0.14 23.05 -17.18
CA GLN A 30 0.65 23.72 -18.38
C GLN A 30 2.12 23.37 -18.64
N GLY A 31 2.95 23.35 -17.59
CA GLY A 31 4.36 22.96 -17.66
C GLY A 31 4.53 21.51 -18.14
N GLY A 32 3.75 20.58 -17.59
CA GLY A 32 3.73 19.18 -18.03
C GLY A 32 3.33 19.04 -19.51
N ARG A 33 2.23 19.69 -19.90
CA ARG A 33 1.77 19.69 -21.31
C ARG A 33 2.81 20.31 -22.25
N ALA A 34 3.52 21.35 -21.82
CA ALA A 34 4.57 21.98 -22.61
C ALA A 34 5.77 21.04 -22.78
N ALA A 35 6.23 20.38 -21.71
CA ALA A 35 7.36 19.44 -21.77
C ALA A 35 7.09 18.26 -22.73
N HIS A 36 5.86 17.74 -22.75
CA HIS A 36 5.46 16.72 -23.72
C HIS A 36 5.42 17.24 -25.15
N ARG A 37 4.85 18.43 -25.38
CA ARG A 37 4.82 19.06 -26.72
C ARG A 37 6.21 19.36 -27.26
N LEU A 38 7.13 19.80 -26.40
CA LEU A 38 8.52 20.09 -26.74
C LEU A 38 9.39 18.83 -26.87
N GLY A 39 8.86 17.63 -26.57
CA GLY A 39 9.61 16.39 -26.61
C GLY A 39 10.70 16.28 -25.52
N LYS A 40 10.65 17.13 -24.49
CA LYS A 40 11.60 17.08 -23.37
C LYS A 40 11.23 16.00 -22.35
N ALA A 41 9.95 15.69 -22.24
CA ALA A 41 9.44 14.62 -21.40
C ALA A 41 9.54 13.25 -22.11
N HIS A 42 9.74 12.19 -21.32
CA HIS A 42 9.68 10.80 -21.81
C HIS A 42 8.29 10.48 -22.36
N ARG A 43 8.24 9.72 -23.46
CA ARG A 43 7.01 9.26 -24.08
C ARG A 43 6.96 7.75 -23.99
N PHE A 44 6.08 7.25 -23.14
CA PHE A 44 5.85 5.82 -23.01
C PHE A 44 5.23 5.28 -24.28
N SER A 45 5.86 4.25 -24.85
CA SER A 45 5.24 3.44 -25.89
C SER A 45 4.26 2.45 -25.26
N SER A 46 3.28 1.97 -26.03
CA SER A 46 2.35 0.93 -25.54
C SER A 46 3.08 -0.35 -25.12
N ALA A 47 4.19 -0.69 -25.78
CA ALA A 47 5.00 -1.85 -25.42
C ALA A 47 5.67 -1.68 -24.05
N GLU A 48 6.27 -0.51 -23.81
CA GLU A 48 6.91 -0.18 -22.53
C GLU A 48 5.90 -0.15 -21.38
N ALA A 49 4.72 0.44 -21.61
CA ALA A 49 3.64 0.46 -20.63
C ALA A 49 3.18 -0.98 -20.26
N ARG A 50 3.06 -1.88 -21.25
CA ARG A 50 2.71 -3.29 -20.98
C ARG A 50 3.81 -4.02 -20.23
N ALA A 51 5.08 -3.83 -20.59
CA ALA A 51 6.20 -4.46 -19.89
C ALA A 51 6.27 -4.02 -18.42
N ALA A 52 6.09 -2.72 -18.15
CA ALA A 52 6.04 -2.19 -16.79
C ALA A 52 4.83 -2.73 -16.00
N ALA A 53 3.65 -2.79 -16.64
CA ALA A 53 2.46 -3.37 -16.02
C ALA A 53 2.64 -4.85 -15.70
N ALA A 54 3.15 -5.66 -16.63
CA ALA A 54 3.41 -7.08 -16.43
C ALA A 54 4.35 -7.31 -15.23
N LYS A 55 5.44 -6.54 -15.15
CA LYS A 55 6.37 -6.60 -14.02
C LYS A 55 5.68 -6.29 -12.68
N ARG A 56 4.83 -5.26 -12.65
CA ARG A 56 4.07 -4.90 -11.44
C ARG A 56 3.06 -5.99 -11.05
N HIS A 57 2.37 -6.58 -12.01
CA HIS A 57 1.39 -7.64 -11.75
C HIS A 57 2.07 -8.92 -11.23
N ALA A 58 3.22 -9.30 -11.81
CA ALA A 58 4.00 -10.43 -11.31
C ALA A 58 4.41 -10.24 -9.84
N ALA A 59 5.02 -9.09 -9.50
CA ALA A 59 5.42 -8.79 -8.13
C ALA A 59 4.25 -8.78 -7.13
N ARG A 60 3.08 -8.28 -7.54
CA ARG A 60 1.88 -8.31 -6.70
C ARG A 60 1.37 -9.73 -6.47
N ASN A 61 1.43 -10.59 -7.48
CA ASN A 61 0.99 -11.97 -7.35
C ASN A 61 1.91 -12.74 -6.41
N GLU A 62 3.22 -12.50 -6.47
CA GLU A 62 4.19 -13.08 -5.53
C GLU A 62 3.92 -12.64 -4.09
N GLN A 63 3.67 -11.34 -3.87
CA GLN A 63 3.30 -10.82 -2.55
C GLN A 63 2.00 -11.43 -2.03
N ARG A 64 0.97 -11.51 -2.87
CA ARG A 64 -0.30 -12.15 -2.50
C ARG A 64 -0.13 -13.63 -2.16
N ALA A 65 0.64 -14.38 -2.94
CA ALA A 65 0.92 -15.77 -2.64
C ALA A 65 1.64 -15.96 -1.30
N ALA A 66 2.55 -15.04 -0.95
CA ALA A 66 3.21 -15.04 0.34
C ALA A 66 2.24 -14.68 1.48
N GLU A 67 1.41 -13.64 1.30
CA GLU A 67 0.37 -13.25 2.25
C GLU A 67 -0.65 -14.37 2.49
N ASP A 68 -1.13 -15.03 1.43
CA ASP A 68 -2.07 -16.15 1.52
C ASP A 68 -1.44 -17.34 2.26
N ALA A 69 -0.16 -17.64 2.00
CA ALA A 69 0.59 -18.68 2.72
C ALA A 69 0.78 -18.33 4.22
N GLN A 70 1.06 -17.07 4.54
CA GLN A 70 1.18 -16.59 5.92
C GLN A 70 -0.16 -16.62 6.66
N THR A 71 -1.25 -16.23 5.99
CA THR A 71 -2.61 -16.23 6.55
C THR A 71 -3.04 -17.67 6.85
N ALA A 72 -2.85 -18.60 5.92
CA ALA A 72 -3.13 -20.01 6.13
C ALA A 72 -2.31 -20.63 7.29
N ALA A 73 -1.04 -20.26 7.43
CA ALA A 73 -0.20 -20.71 8.54
C ALA A 73 -0.67 -20.16 9.91
N ASN A 74 -1.12 -18.90 9.94
CA ASN A 74 -1.65 -18.27 11.14
C ASN A 74 -3.02 -18.84 11.55
N ASP A 75 -3.91 -19.10 10.59
CA ASP A 75 -5.22 -19.73 10.84
C ASP A 75 -5.06 -21.15 11.39
N THR A 76 -4.09 -21.92 10.87
CA THR A 76 -3.77 -23.26 11.38
C THR A 76 -3.27 -23.21 12.83
N LYS A 77 -2.48 -22.19 13.19
CA LYS A 77 -1.99 -21.99 14.56
C LYS A 77 -3.07 -21.48 15.51
N ALA A 78 -4.03 -20.69 15.03
CA ALA A 78 -5.14 -20.18 15.83
C ALA A 78 -6.20 -21.25 16.14
N ASN A 79 -6.43 -22.21 15.24
CA ASN A 79 -7.40 -23.30 15.46
C ASN A 79 -6.89 -24.42 16.39
N ALA A 80 -5.57 -24.48 16.63
CA ALA A 80 -4.95 -25.45 17.54
C ALA A 80 -5.04 -25.08 19.03
N ASP A 81 -5.46 -23.84 19.36
CA ASP A 81 -5.56 -23.33 20.74
C ASP A 81 -7.03 -23.22 21.23
N ALA A 82 -8.01 -23.61 20.41
CA ALA A 82 -9.42 -23.67 20.81
C ALA A 82 -9.75 -25.07 21.37
N PRO A 83 -10.21 -25.20 22.64
CA PRO A 83 -10.64 -26.50 23.16
C PRO A 83 -11.90 -26.95 22.42
N GLN A 84 -11.78 -28.02 21.62
CA GLN A 84 -12.90 -28.69 20.99
C GLN A 84 -13.76 -29.37 22.07
N THR A 85 -14.78 -28.67 22.56
CA THR A 85 -15.83 -29.27 23.40
C THR A 85 -16.82 -30.01 22.50
N THR A 86 -16.46 -31.20 22.05
CA THR A 86 -17.43 -32.14 21.45
C THR A 86 -18.07 -32.94 22.58
N ALA A 87 -19.26 -32.53 22.99
CA ALA A 87 -20.12 -33.32 23.86
C ALA A 87 -20.83 -34.41 23.04
N PRO A 88 -20.75 -35.69 23.42
CA PRO A 88 -21.70 -36.69 22.97
C PRO A 88 -22.78 -36.91 24.03
N GLU A 89 -23.97 -36.44 23.65
CA GLU A 89 -25.28 -37.08 23.76
C GLU A 89 -25.30 -38.54 24.28
N GLU A 90 -26.04 -38.73 25.37
CA GLU A 90 -26.86 -39.87 25.81
C GLU A 90 -26.50 -41.31 25.35
N ALA A 91 -26.16 -42.17 26.31
CA ALA A 91 -26.59 -43.57 26.30
C ALA A 91 -26.72 -44.12 27.73
N ASP A 92 -27.94 -44.54 28.02
CA ASP A 92 -28.48 -45.36 29.10
C ASP A 92 -27.55 -46.50 29.56
N GLU A 93 -27.53 -46.80 30.87
CA GLU A 93 -27.44 -48.17 31.42
C GLU A 93 -27.49 -48.13 32.97
N HIS A 94 -28.71 -48.28 33.50
CA HIS A 94 -28.95 -48.68 34.90
C HIS A 94 -29.21 -50.20 34.95
N GLU A 95 -28.28 -50.99 35.47
CA GLU A 95 -28.61 -52.29 36.07
C GLU A 95 -27.57 -52.81 37.08
N GLY A 96 -28.02 -53.08 38.30
CA GLY A 96 -27.66 -54.28 39.08
C GLY A 96 -26.46 -54.26 40.04
N ARG A 97 -26.67 -53.82 41.28
CA ARG A 97 -26.77 -54.67 42.49
C ARG A 97 -26.89 -53.85 43.78
#